data_AF-A0A1H6Y617-F1
#
_entry.id   AF-A0A1H6Y617-F1
#
_cell.length_a   1.000
_cell.length_b   1.000
_cell.length_c   1.000
_cell.angle_alpha   90.00
_cell.angle_beta   90.00
_cell.angle_gamma   90.00
#
_symmetry.space_group_name_H-M   'P 1'
#
loop_
_entity.id
_entity.type
_entity.pdbx_description
1 polymer ?
#
loop_
_entity_poly.entity_id
_entity_poly.type
_entity_poly.pdbx_seq_one_letter_code
_entity_poly.pdbx_strand_id
1 'polypeptide(L)'
;MNLKTYISLKLILFVVFVIIIGFLTSSINSESRRLKSENEELIFHKKVYKSIIELPVNDVEGKKKLLQIVKSSDSQESIEENYFSSSTLLYILLLVFSLGIYFMDILNKKIEILKNEESDVEKQQML
;
A
#
# COMPACT_ATOMS: atom_id res chain seq x y z
N MET A 1 26.67 8.17 -22.84
CA MET A 1 26.43 8.58 -21.43
C MET A 1 27.58 8.07 -20.61
N ASN A 2 28.22 8.91 -19.81
CA ASN A 2 29.42 8.52 -19.07
C ASN A 2 29.05 7.74 -17.81
N LEU A 3 30.03 7.02 -17.25
CA LEU A 3 29.86 6.22 -16.04
C LEU A 3 29.20 7.00 -14.89
N LYS A 4 29.66 8.23 -14.65
CA LYS A 4 29.10 9.14 -13.62
C LYS A 4 27.60 9.38 -13.81
N THR A 5 27.13 9.50 -15.04
CA THR A 5 25.71 9.73 -15.34
C THR A 5 24.85 8.52 -14.97
N TYR A 6 25.32 7.30 -15.25
CA TYR A 6 24.61 6.08 -14.87
C TYR A 6 24.60 5.85 -13.35
N ILE A 7 25.68 6.18 -12.66
CA ILE A 7 25.73 6.15 -11.19
C ILE A 7 24.72 7.13 -10.59
N SER A 8 24.69 8.37 -11.08
CA SER A 8 23.69 9.37 -10.64
C SER A 8 22.27 8.92 -10.94
N LEU A 9 22.01 8.36 -12.13
CA LEU A 9 20.69 7.83 -12.51
C LEU A 9 20.25 6.71 -11.57
N LYS A 10 21.15 5.79 -11.22
CA LYS A 10 20.87 4.73 -10.24
C LYS A 10 20.48 5.29 -8.88
N LEU A 11 21.17 6.32 -8.41
CA LEU A 11 20.87 6.97 -7.13
C LEU A 11 19.50 7.66 -7.15
N ILE A 12 19.20 8.41 -8.22
CA ILE A 12 17.89 9.07 -8.39
C ILE A 12 16.77 8.02 -8.42
N LEU A 13 16.96 6.96 -9.22
CA LEU A 13 15.97 5.89 -9.36
C LEU A 13 15.73 5.16 -8.04
N PHE A 14 16.79 4.94 -7.25
CA PHE A 14 16.68 4.38 -5.90
C PHE A 14 15.86 5.29 -4.96
N VAL A 15 16.12 6.59 -4.94
CA VAL A 15 15.37 7.54 -4.10
C VAL A 15 13.89 7.56 -4.48
N VAL A 16 13.58 7.66 -5.78
CA VAL A 16 12.21 7.62 -6.28
C VAL A 16 11.51 6.32 -5.88
N PHE A 17 12.21 5.19 -6.02
CA PHE A 17 11.69 3.88 -5.66
C PHE A 17 11.34 3.77 -4.17
N VAL A 18 12.19 4.28 -3.28
CA VAL A 18 11.92 4.31 -1.83
C VAL A 18 10.68 5.16 -1.52
N ILE A 19 10.52 6.31 -2.17
CA ILE A 19 9.36 7.18 -1.97
C ILE A 19 8.07 6.46 -2.40
N ILE A 20 8.07 5.80 -3.55
CA ILE A 20 6.90 5.06 -4.06
C ILE A 20 6.52 3.91 -3.11
N ILE A 21 7.51 3.13 -2.64
CA ILE A 21 7.26 2.05 -1.68
C ILE A 21 6.67 2.59 -0.38
N GLY A 22 7.23 3.67 0.15
CA GLY A 22 6.74 4.31 1.36
C GLY A 22 5.29 4.77 1.22
N PHE A 23 4.95 5.40 0.09
CA PHE A 23 3.59 5.82 -0.23
C PHE A 23 2.63 4.62 -0.28
N LEU A 24 2.94 3.59 -1.08
CA LEU A 24 2.09 2.41 -1.24
C LEU A 24 1.89 1.66 0.09
N THR A 25 2.95 1.51 0.88
CA THR A 25 2.88 0.86 2.19
C THR A 25 1.98 1.64 3.15
N SER A 26 2.08 2.97 3.14
CA SER A 26 1.20 3.84 3.93
C SER A 26 -0.26 3.69 3.52
N SER A 27 -0.54 3.69 2.21
CA SER A 27 -1.90 3.50 1.68
C SER A 27 -2.48 2.14 2.06
N ILE A 28 -1.71 1.05 1.93
CA ILE A 28 -2.13 -0.30 2.33
C ILE A 28 -2.44 -0.35 3.83
N ASN A 29 -1.59 0.26 4.65
CA ASN A 29 -1.79 0.29 6.10
C ASN A 29 -3.03 1.11 6.49
N SER A 30 -3.27 2.25 5.83
CA SER A 30 -4.48 3.05 6.03
C SER A 30 -5.74 2.25 5.69
N GLU A 31 -5.75 1.62 4.53
CA GLU A 31 -6.88 0.81 4.06
C GLU A 31 -7.12 -0.41 4.97
N SER A 32 -6.05 -1.08 5.42
CA SER A 32 -6.14 -2.19 6.36
C SER A 32 -6.76 -1.77 7.71
N ARG A 33 -6.39 -0.58 8.22
CA ARG A 33 -7.00 -0.02 9.44
C ARG A 33 -8.47 0.31 9.23
N ARG A 34 -8.83 0.88 8.08
CA ARG A 34 -10.23 1.15 7.71
C ARG A 34 -11.05 -0.13 7.70
N LEU A 35 -10.61 -1.15 6.95
CA LEU A 35 -11.27 -2.45 6.89
C LEU A 35 -11.41 -3.13 8.25
N LYS A 36 -10.43 -2.94 9.14
CA LYS A 36 -10.52 -3.44 10.52
C LYS A 36 -11.61 -2.71 11.32
N SER A 37 -11.70 -1.39 11.19
CA SER A 37 -12.74 -0.57 11.83
C SER A 37 -14.14 -0.98 11.35
N GLU A 38 -14.33 -1.07 10.03
CA GLU A 38 -15.59 -1.50 9.41
C GLU A 38 -15.99 -2.90 9.88
N ASN A 39 -15.04 -3.83 10.00
CA ASN A 39 -15.32 -5.18 10.49
C ASN A 39 -15.71 -5.19 11.98
N GLU A 40 -15.06 -4.39 12.82
CA GLU A 40 -15.45 -4.25 14.23
C GLU A 40 -16.87 -3.69 14.37
N GLU A 41 -17.25 -2.72 13.53
CA GLU A 41 -18.60 -2.17 13.46
C GLU A 41 -19.63 -3.20 12.97
N LEU A 42 -19.32 -3.94 11.90
CA LEU A 42 -20.18 -5.03 11.40
C LEU A 42 -20.39 -6.12 12.46
N ILE A 43 -19.36 -6.46 13.23
CA ILE A 43 -19.46 -7.39 14.36
C ILE A 43 -20.38 -6.82 15.44
N PHE A 44 -20.26 -5.52 15.75
CA PHE A 44 -21.14 -4.84 16.69
C PHE A 44 -22.60 -4.87 16.22
N HIS A 45 -22.88 -4.44 14.98
CA HIS A 45 -24.22 -4.50 14.38
C HIS A 45 -24.79 -5.91 14.40
N LYS A 46 -24.00 -6.92 14.04
CA LYS A 46 -24.41 -8.33 14.11
C LYS A 46 -24.84 -8.74 15.53
N LYS A 47 -24.12 -8.31 16.57
CA LYS A 47 -24.50 -8.58 17.96
C LYS A 47 -25.81 -7.90 18.33
N VAL A 48 -25.97 -6.62 17.99
CA VAL A 48 -27.19 -5.85 18.29
C VAL A 48 -28.41 -6.45 17.59
N TYR A 49 -28.29 -6.82 16.30
CA TYR A 49 -29.37 -7.49 15.58
C TYR A 49 -29.72 -8.86 16.18
N LYS A 50 -28.73 -9.63 16.63
CA LYS A 50 -28.98 -10.90 17.32
C LYS A 50 -29.80 -10.67 18.60
N SER A 51 -29.44 -9.66 19.40
CA SER A 51 -30.22 -9.27 20.58
C SER A 51 -31.65 -8.84 20.24
N ILE A 52 -31.85 -8.12 19.14
CA ILE A 52 -33.19 -7.74 18.65
C ILE A 52 -34.05 -8.98 18.31
N ILE A 53 -33.44 -9.99 17.69
CA ILE A 53 -34.13 -11.24 17.32
C ILE A 53 -34.50 -12.06 18.54
N GLU A 54 -33.62 -12.10 19.55
CA GLU A 54 -33.83 -12.84 20.81
C GLU A 54 -34.87 -12.18 21.73
N LEU A 55 -35.21 -10.90 21.51
CA LEU A 55 -36.25 -10.21 22.28
C LEU A 55 -37.65 -10.78 21.98
N PRO A 56 -38.51 -10.92 23.02
CA PRO A 56 -39.90 -11.33 22.86
C PRO A 56 -40.61 -10.53 21.77
N VAL A 57 -41.52 -11.18 21.03
CA VAL A 57 -42.28 -10.53 19.93
C VAL A 57 -42.99 -9.25 20.40
N ASN A 58 -43.39 -9.22 21.67
CA ASN A 58 -44.19 -8.17 22.28
C ASN A 58 -43.33 -6.99 22.79
N ASP A 59 -42.01 -7.14 22.86
CA ASP A 59 -41.10 -6.09 23.33
C ASP A 59 -40.71 -5.14 22.19
N VAL A 60 -41.69 -4.33 21.77
CA VAL A 60 -41.54 -3.35 20.68
C VAL A 60 -40.58 -2.22 21.08
N GLU A 61 -40.58 -1.83 22.36
CA GLU A 61 -39.78 -0.70 22.84
C GLU A 61 -38.29 -1.06 22.96
N GLY A 62 -37.96 -2.27 23.45
CA GLY A 62 -36.59 -2.79 23.47
C GLY A 62 -36.01 -2.94 22.07
N LYS A 63 -36.80 -3.46 21.13
CA LYS A 63 -36.39 -3.57 19.71
C LYS A 63 -36.14 -2.20 19.08
N LYS A 64 -37.00 -1.21 19.35
CA LYS A 64 -36.84 0.16 18.83
C LYS A 64 -35.59 0.84 19.36
N LYS A 65 -35.28 0.69 20.65
CA LYS A 65 -34.05 1.24 21.27
C LYS A 65 -32.79 0.66 20.64
N LEU A 66 -32.72 -0.66 20.50
CA LEU A 66 -31.56 -1.34 19.89
C LEU A 66 -31.38 -0.96 18.40
N LEU A 67 -32.47 -0.83 17.66
CA LEU A 67 -32.42 -0.46 16.24
C LEU A 67 -31.99 1.02 16.05
N GLN A 68 -32.29 1.88 17.03
CA GLN A 68 -31.85 3.27 17.04
C GLN A 68 -30.33 3.37 17.29
N ILE A 69 -29.75 2.49 18.11
CA ILE A 69 -28.30 2.41 18.34
C ILE A 69 -27.55 2.12 17.03
N VAL A 70 -28.04 1.18 16.21
CA VAL A 70 -27.45 0.87 14.90
C VAL A 70 -27.53 2.08 13.96
N LYS A 71 -28.70 2.72 13.86
CA LYS A 71 -28.90 3.90 12.98
C LYS A 71 -28.04 5.10 13.37
N SER A 72 -27.75 5.28 14.65
CA SER A 72 -26.88 6.36 15.12
C SER A 72 -25.40 6.11 14.78
N SER A 73 -24.98 4.85 14.74
CA SER A 73 -23.63 4.44 14.31
C SER A 73 -23.41 4.72 12.82
N ASP A 74 -24.34 4.30 11.96
CA ASP A 74 -24.28 4.48 10.49
C ASP A 74 -24.18 5.96 10.05
N SER A 75 -24.63 6.91 10.89
CA SER A 75 -24.67 8.33 10.53
C SER A 75 -23.34 9.09 10.72
N GLN A 76 -22.32 8.46 11.29
CA GLN A 76 -21.04 9.10 11.60
C GLN A 76 -19.90 8.83 10.59
N GLU A 77 -20.06 7.89 9.66
CA GLU A 77 -19.00 7.58 8.70
C GLU A 77 -19.10 8.43 7.42
N SER A 78 -18.37 9.54 7.35
CA SER A 78 -17.90 10.05 6.06
C SER A 78 -16.73 9.17 5.62
N ILE A 79 -17.03 8.09 4.91
CA ILE A 79 -16.03 7.15 4.40
C ILE A 79 -15.19 7.88 3.34
N GLU A 80 -13.93 8.20 3.65
CA GLU A 80 -12.96 8.51 2.61
C GLU A 80 -12.81 7.25 1.74
N GLU A 81 -13.39 7.27 0.55
CA GLU A 81 -13.27 6.18 -0.41
C GLU A 81 -11.84 6.12 -0.96
N ASN A 82 -11.04 5.18 -0.45
CA ASN A 82 -9.87 4.75 -1.19
C ASN A 82 -10.33 4.08 -2.49
N TYR A 83 -9.93 4.67 -3.63
CA TYR A 83 -10.29 4.21 -4.97
C TYR A 83 -9.80 2.78 -5.30
N PHE A 84 -8.80 2.29 -4.57
CA PHE A 84 -8.20 0.98 -4.79
C PHE A 84 -8.29 0.12 -3.53
N SER A 85 -8.72 -1.14 -3.72
CA SER A 85 -8.74 -2.13 -2.63
C SER A 85 -7.32 -2.43 -2.12
N SER A 86 -7.21 -2.86 -0.86
CA SER A 86 -5.94 -3.34 -0.27
C SER A 86 -5.24 -4.39 -1.13
N SER A 87 -6.02 -5.31 -1.73
CA SER A 87 -5.46 -6.37 -2.58
C SER A 87 -4.80 -5.79 -3.85
N THR A 88 -5.46 -4.82 -4.49
CA THR A 88 -4.93 -4.12 -5.66
C THR A 88 -3.65 -3.36 -5.31
N LEU A 89 -3.63 -2.66 -4.19
CA LEU A 89 -2.44 -1.94 -3.72
C LEU A 89 -1.26 -2.89 -3.43
N LEU A 90 -1.52 -4.07 -2.86
CA LEU A 90 -0.48 -5.11 -2.66
C LEU A 90 0.07 -5.64 -3.98
N TYR A 91 -0.78 -5.89 -4.98
CA TYR A 91 -0.31 -6.30 -6.31
C TYR A 91 0.53 -5.22 -6.99
N ILE A 92 0.10 -3.95 -6.89
CA ILE A 92 0.86 -2.80 -7.41
C ILE A 92 2.22 -2.73 -6.69
N LEU A 93 2.26 -2.89 -5.37
CA LEU A 93 3.50 -2.90 -4.60
C LEU A 93 4.46 -3.99 -5.09
N LEU A 94 3.98 -5.22 -5.28
CA LEU A 94 4.79 -6.33 -5.78
C LEU A 94 5.32 -6.09 -7.20
N LEU A 95 4.49 -5.54 -8.09
CA LEU A 95 4.89 -5.19 -9.44
C LEU A 95 5.95 -4.09 -9.45
N VAL A 96 5.70 -3.01 -8.72
CA VAL A 96 6.67 -1.91 -8.57
C VAL A 96 7.97 -2.45 -8.02
N PHE A 97 7.91 -3.27 -6.95
CA PHE A 97 9.08 -3.84 -6.33
C PHE A 97 9.92 -4.68 -7.30
N SER A 98 9.26 -5.55 -8.06
CA SER A 98 9.90 -6.40 -9.08
C SER A 98 10.54 -5.58 -10.18
N LEU A 99 9.85 -4.55 -10.68
CA LEU A 99 10.37 -3.63 -11.69
C LEU A 99 11.58 -2.84 -11.16
N GLY A 100 11.53 -2.37 -9.91
CA GLY A 100 12.63 -1.64 -9.30
C GLY A 100 13.91 -2.48 -9.23
N ILE A 101 13.80 -3.73 -8.79
CA ILE A 101 14.94 -4.68 -8.78
C ILE A 101 15.49 -4.87 -10.20
N TYR A 102 14.59 -5.09 -11.18
CA TYR A 102 14.98 -5.30 -12.57
C TYR A 102 15.74 -4.09 -13.15
N PHE A 103 15.25 -2.86 -12.94
CA PHE A 103 15.93 -1.66 -13.40
C PHE A 103 17.28 -1.45 -12.71
N MET A 104 17.38 -1.76 -11.41
CA MET A 104 18.65 -1.67 -10.68
C MET A 104 19.68 -2.65 -11.22
N ASP A 105 19.27 -3.87 -11.58
CA ASP A 105 20.16 -4.87 -12.20
C ASP A 105 20.68 -4.41 -13.57
N ILE A 106 19.81 -3.86 -14.42
CA ILE A 106 20.22 -3.29 -15.72
C ILE A 106 21.26 -2.18 -15.53
N LEU A 107 21.00 -1.26 -14.59
CA LEU A 107 21.93 -0.15 -14.32
C LEU A 107 23.26 -0.67 -13.76
N ASN A 108 23.24 -1.69 -12.89
CA ASN A 108 24.47 -2.31 -12.39
C ASN A 108 25.32 -2.90 -13.51
N LYS A 109 24.71 -3.71 -14.40
CA LYS A 109 25.40 -4.31 -15.55
C LYS A 109 26.02 -3.24 -16.45
N LYS A 110 25.27 -2.18 -16.75
CA LYS A 110 25.79 -1.06 -17.56
C LYS A 110 26.94 -0.31 -16.88
N ILE A 111 26.85 -0.08 -15.57
CA ILE A 111 27.91 0.58 -14.78
C ILE A 111 29.17 -0.28 -14.77
N GLU A 112 29.04 -1.60 -14.64
CA GLU A 112 30.16 -2.53 -14.63
C GLU A 112 30.90 -2.58 -15.98
N ILE A 113 30.15 -2.65 -17.09
CA ILE A 113 30.70 -2.59 -18.45
C ILE A 113 31.51 -1.30 -18.65
N LEU A 114 30.92 -0.15 -18.33
CA LEU A 114 31.58 1.15 -18.49
C LEU A 114 32.81 1.32 -17.60
N LYS A 115 32.81 0.75 -16.39
CA LYS A 115 33.98 0.75 -15.50
C LYS A 115 35.16 -0.03 -16.10
N ASN A 116 34.87 -1.20 -16.69
CA ASN A 116 35.90 -2.02 -17.30
C ASN A 116 36.48 -1.34 -18.55
N GLU A 117 35.63 -0.73 -19.37
CA GLU A 117 36.05 0.05 -20.53
C GLU A 117 36.95 1.23 -20.15
N GLU A 118 36.59 2.02 -19.12
CA GLU A 118 37.44 3.11 -18.62
C GLU A 118 38.80 2.59 -18.11
N SER A 119 38.82 1.46 -17.39
CA SER A 119 40.06 0.86 -16.88
C SER A 119 40.98 0.34 -17.98
N ASP A 120 40.43 -0.24 -19.05
CA ASP A 120 41.24 -0.77 -20.15
C ASP A 120 41.82 0.35 -21.03
N VAL A 121 41.09 1.46 -21.20
CA VAL A 121 41.62 2.67 -21.86
C VAL A 121 42.76 3.29 -21.06
N GLU A 122 42.64 3.40 -19.74
CA GLU A 122 43.74 3.89 -18.88
C GLU A 122 44.99 3.02 -18.98
N LYS A 123 44.83 1.68 -19.02
CA LYS A 123 45.97 0.76 -19.21
C LYS A 123 46.65 0.91 -20.57
N GLN A 124 45.89 1.14 -21.63
CA GLN A 124 46.44 1.35 -22.97
C GLN A 124 47.21 2.67 -23.10
N GLN A 125 46.87 3.70 -22.31
CA GLN A 125 47.58 4.98 -22.31
C GLN A 125 48.88 4.97 -21.48
N MET A 126 49.09 3.96 -20.62
CA MET A 126 50.30 3.80 -19.81
C MET A 126 51.38 2.91 -20.46
N LEU A 127 51.09 2.30 -21.61
CA LEU A 127 52.00 1.52 -22.45
C LEU A 127 52.54 2.38 -23.61
#